data_AF-A0AAE4DB00-F1
#
_entry.id   AF-A0AAE4DB00-F1
#
_cell.length_a   1.000
_cell.length_b   1.000
_cell.length_c   1.000
_cell.angle_alpha   90.00
_cell.angle_beta   90.00
_cell.angle_gamma   90.00
#
_symmetry.space_group_name_H-M   'P 1'
#
loop_
_entity.id
_entity.type
_entity.pdbx_description
1 polymer ?
#
loop_
_entity_poly.entity_id
_entity_poly.type
_entity_poly.pdbx_seq_one_letter_code
_entity_poly.pdbx_strand_id
1 'polypeptide(L)'
;AEWQLMRYATQGVRIREPEPIEPRAGLDALSLPALLARDDMPAWAELQTRLSFPLMVLVLALGSLPLARTDPRQGRYAQVVSAVLLFMVYFNLLYTAQDWLASGQSPAWLGLIWVHGLAALLAFFALRWRFNLGWRARRSGEPGA
;
A
#
# COMPACT_ATOMS: atom_id res chain seq x y z
N ALA A 1 -59.34 -1.81 -10.05
CA ALA A 1 -58.05 -2.49 -9.84
C ALA A 1 -58.34 -3.95 -9.55
N GLU A 2 -57.92 -4.84 -10.43
CA GLU A 2 -58.18 -6.28 -10.33
C GLU A 2 -56.97 -6.93 -9.67
N TRP A 3 -57.18 -7.62 -8.56
CA TRP A 3 -56.12 -8.24 -7.77
C TRP A 3 -56.13 -9.75 -7.98
N GLN A 4 -54.96 -10.32 -8.22
CA GLN A 4 -54.78 -11.76 -8.35
C GLN A 4 -54.12 -12.32 -7.10
N LEU A 5 -54.89 -13.02 -6.28
CA LEU A 5 -54.40 -13.65 -5.05
C LEU A 5 -53.97 -15.08 -5.35
N MET A 6 -52.66 -15.34 -5.39
CA MET A 6 -52.11 -16.68 -5.60
C MET A 6 -51.83 -17.33 -4.23
N ARG A 7 -52.47 -18.47 -3.96
CA ARG A 7 -52.29 -19.25 -2.71
C ARG A 7 -51.57 -20.54 -3.06
N TYR A 8 -50.41 -20.79 -2.46
CA TYR A 8 -49.62 -22.00 -2.69
C TYR A 8 -49.18 -22.60 -1.35
N ALA A 9 -49.07 -23.93 -1.29
CA ALA A 9 -48.52 -24.64 -0.14
C ALA A 9 -46.98 -24.70 -0.21
N THR A 10 -46.43 -25.01 -1.39
CA THR A 10 -45.00 -24.96 -1.70
C THR A 10 -44.84 -24.52 -3.14
N GLN A 11 -43.99 -23.51 -3.40
CA GLN A 11 -43.66 -23.04 -4.74
C GLN A 11 -42.16 -23.01 -4.92
N GLY A 12 -41.67 -23.69 -5.95
CA GLY A 12 -40.29 -23.63 -6.40
C GLY A 12 -40.20 -22.83 -7.69
N VAL A 13 -39.33 -21.82 -7.71
CA VAL A 13 -38.92 -21.14 -8.95
C VAL A 13 -37.53 -21.67 -9.27
N ARG A 14 -37.35 -22.23 -10.48
CA ARG A 14 -36.01 -22.60 -10.94
C ARG A 14 -35.27 -21.31 -11.27
N ILE A 15 -34.37 -20.91 -10.37
CA ILE A 15 -33.40 -19.86 -10.66
C ILE A 15 -32.42 -20.45 -11.66
N ARG A 16 -32.09 -19.70 -12.71
CA ARG A 16 -31.03 -20.08 -13.66
C ARG A 16 -29.77 -20.32 -12.85
N GLU A 17 -29.26 -21.56 -12.86
CA GLU A 17 -27.97 -21.87 -12.26
C GLU A 17 -26.93 -20.96 -12.92
N PRO A 18 -26.19 -20.14 -12.14
CA PRO A 18 -25.07 -19.40 -12.69
C PRO A 18 -24.09 -20.41 -13.30
N GLU A 19 -23.40 -20.03 -14.38
CA GLU A 19 -22.36 -20.91 -14.92
C GLU A 19 -21.36 -21.28 -13.81
N PRO A 20 -20.94 -22.56 -13.72
CA PRO A 20 -19.96 -22.97 -12.72
C PRO A 20 -18.74 -22.05 -12.80
N ILE A 21 -18.50 -21.31 -11.71
CA ILE A 21 -17.30 -20.51 -11.58
C ILE A 21 -16.17 -21.52 -11.35
N GLU A 22 -15.48 -21.92 -12.41
CA GLU A 22 -14.23 -22.65 -12.30
C GLU A 22 -13.30 -21.83 -11.39
N PRO A 23 -12.91 -22.34 -10.19
CA PRO A 23 -12.07 -21.61 -9.27
C PRO A 23 -10.67 -21.50 -9.89
N ARG A 24 -10.48 -20.49 -10.73
CA ARG A 24 -9.14 -20.11 -11.19
C ARG A 24 -8.40 -19.58 -9.98
N ALA A 25 -7.22 -20.15 -9.72
CA ALA A 25 -6.28 -19.58 -8.77
C ALA A 25 -6.07 -18.10 -9.14
N GLY A 26 -6.27 -17.21 -8.17
CA GLY A 26 -5.97 -15.80 -8.33
C GLY A 26 -4.49 -15.60 -8.67
N LEU A 27 -4.15 -14.43 -9.22
CA LEU A 27 -2.75 -14.09 -9.55
C LEU A 27 -1.84 -14.14 -8.31
N ASP A 28 -2.39 -13.82 -7.14
CA ASP A 28 -1.79 -13.91 -5.81
C ASP A 28 -1.44 -15.35 -5.41
N ALA A 29 -2.17 -16.35 -5.91
CA ALA A 29 -1.91 -17.76 -5.67
C ALA A 29 -0.86 -18.38 -6.63
N LEU A 30 -0.46 -17.67 -7.69
CA LEU A 30 0.55 -18.16 -8.62
C LEU A 30 1.95 -18.18 -7.98
N SER A 31 2.73 -19.21 -8.29
CA SER A 31 4.14 -19.26 -7.95
C SER A 31 4.91 -18.18 -8.72
N LEU A 32 6.04 -17.73 -8.16
CA LEU A 32 6.83 -16.68 -8.80
C LEU A 32 7.28 -17.03 -10.24
N PRO A 33 7.75 -18.26 -10.54
CA PRO A 33 8.07 -18.63 -11.92
C PRO A 33 6.86 -18.63 -12.85
N ALA A 34 5.69 -19.11 -12.39
CA ALA A 34 4.47 -19.12 -13.18
C ALA A 34 3.97 -17.70 -13.47
N LEU A 35 4.16 -16.77 -12.52
CA LEU A 35 3.81 -15.37 -12.68
C LEU A 35 4.77 -14.64 -13.64
N LEU A 36 6.08 -14.91 -13.55
CA LEU A 36 7.10 -14.34 -14.45
C LEU A 36 6.97 -14.85 -15.90
N ALA A 37 6.41 -16.05 -16.09
CA ALA A 37 6.14 -16.59 -17.41
C ALA A 37 4.96 -15.91 -18.12
N ARG A 38 4.17 -15.10 -17.41
CA ARG A 38 3.08 -14.33 -18.00
C ARG A 38 3.58 -12.99 -18.49
N ASP A 39 3.08 -12.57 -19.65
CA ASP A 39 3.39 -11.29 -20.27
C ASP A 39 2.13 -10.40 -20.34
N ASP A 40 1.51 -10.17 -19.18
CA ASP A 40 0.32 -9.34 -19.06
C ASP A 40 0.41 -8.35 -17.89
N MET A 41 -0.23 -7.18 -18.05
CA MET A 41 -0.21 -6.10 -17.07
C MET A 41 -0.66 -6.53 -15.65
N PRO A 42 -1.69 -7.39 -15.50
CA PRO A 42 -2.06 -7.90 -14.17
C PRO A 42 -0.96 -8.73 -13.49
N ALA A 43 -0.20 -9.53 -14.23
CA ALA A 43 0.92 -10.28 -13.66
C ALA A 43 2.07 -9.35 -13.25
N TRP A 44 2.37 -8.33 -14.07
CA TRP A 44 3.32 -7.29 -13.72
C TRP A 44 2.91 -6.51 -12.46
N ALA A 45 1.62 -6.20 -12.31
CA ALA A 45 1.09 -5.53 -11.12
C ALA A 45 1.29 -6.39 -9.87
N GLU A 46 0.97 -7.68 -9.94
CA GLU A 46 1.16 -8.62 -8.82
C GLU A 46 2.64 -8.78 -8.45
N LEU A 47 3.55 -8.87 -9.44
CA LEU A 47 5.00 -8.91 -9.19
C LEU A 47 5.47 -7.67 -8.42
N GLN A 48 5.04 -6.48 -8.85
CA GLN A 48 5.39 -5.24 -8.16
C GLN A 48 4.78 -5.18 -6.77
N THR A 49 3.56 -5.66 -6.57
CA THR A 49 2.91 -5.72 -5.25
C THR A 49 3.69 -6.60 -4.28
N ARG A 50 4.15 -7.78 -4.71
CA ARG A 50 4.96 -8.67 -3.88
C ARG A 50 6.26 -8.01 -3.41
N LEU A 51 6.94 -7.27 -4.28
CA LEU A 51 8.14 -6.51 -3.91
C LEU A 51 7.83 -5.28 -3.05
N SER A 52 6.62 -4.74 -3.19
CA SER A 52 6.20 -3.55 -2.47
C SER A 52 6.00 -3.79 -0.98
N PHE A 53 5.59 -4.99 -0.54
CA PHE A 53 5.43 -5.27 0.89
C PHE A 53 6.75 -5.17 1.68
N PRO A 54 7.86 -5.84 1.28
CA PRO A 54 9.15 -5.64 1.93
C PRO A 54 9.61 -4.17 1.89
N LEU A 55 9.46 -3.50 0.75
CA LEU A 55 9.90 -2.12 0.58
C LEU A 55 9.12 -1.15 1.49
N MET A 56 7.80 -1.35 1.60
CA MET A 56 6.93 -0.58 2.48
C MET A 56 7.37 -0.69 3.95
N VAL A 57 7.73 -1.89 4.40
CA VAL A 57 8.26 -2.11 5.76
C VAL A 57 9.53 -1.29 5.98
N LEU A 58 10.46 -1.29 5.03
CA LEU A 58 11.71 -0.52 5.13
C LEU A 58 11.43 0.99 5.21
N VAL A 59 10.57 1.51 4.33
CA VAL A 59 10.24 2.94 4.28
C VAL A 59 9.51 3.39 5.54
N LEU A 60 8.54 2.61 6.02
CA LEU A 60 7.82 2.91 7.27
C LEU A 60 8.72 2.78 8.50
N ALA A 61 9.60 1.79 8.55
CA ALA A 61 10.57 1.65 9.64
C ALA A 61 11.45 2.91 9.72
N LEU A 62 11.98 3.38 8.58
CA LEU A 62 12.73 4.62 8.52
C LEU A 62 11.88 5.83 8.90
N GLY A 63 10.69 5.99 8.33
CA GLY A 63 9.76 7.08 8.64
C GLY A 63 9.31 7.11 10.10
N SER A 64 9.38 5.98 10.81
CA SER A 64 9.03 5.86 12.23
C SER A 64 10.10 6.42 13.17
N LEU A 65 11.37 6.51 12.74
CA LEU A 65 12.46 7.06 13.57
C LEU A 65 12.19 8.49 14.10
N PRO A 66 11.79 9.47 13.26
CA PRO A 66 11.48 10.81 13.75
C PRO A 66 10.23 10.82 14.65
N LEU A 67 9.27 9.92 14.39
CA LEU A 67 8.06 9.77 15.18
C LEU A 67 8.36 9.20 16.57
N ALA A 68 9.36 8.34 16.76
CA ALA A 68 9.60 7.65 18.03
C ALA A 68 10.02 8.55 19.22
N ARG A 69 10.45 9.81 18.99
CA ARG A 69 10.77 10.73 20.08
C ARG A 69 9.50 11.40 20.62
N THR A 70 8.94 10.83 21.69
CA THR A 70 7.87 11.45 22.49
C THR A 70 8.43 12.54 23.39
N ASP A 71 7.84 13.74 23.38
CA ASP A 71 7.99 14.66 24.50
C ASP A 71 7.24 14.09 25.73
N PRO A 72 7.69 14.34 26.97
CA PRO A 72 7.07 13.81 28.19
C PRO A 72 5.58 14.14 28.36
N ARG A 73 5.09 15.14 27.60
CA ARG A 73 3.70 15.62 27.60
C ARG A 73 2.85 15.06 26.47
N GLN A 74 3.45 14.42 25.48
CA GLN A 74 2.73 13.79 24.37
C GLN A 74 2.50 12.31 24.69
N GLY A 75 1.23 11.88 24.67
CA GLY A 75 0.87 10.50 24.98
C GLY A 75 1.48 9.53 23.97
N ARG A 76 2.11 8.45 24.46
CA ARG A 76 2.73 7.39 23.65
C ARG A 76 1.84 6.87 22.51
N TYR A 77 0.52 6.86 22.71
CA TYR A 77 -0.45 6.36 21.74
C TYR A 77 -0.68 7.29 20.53
N ALA A 78 -0.43 8.60 20.65
CA ALA A 78 -0.61 9.53 19.52
C ALA A 78 0.32 9.22 18.35
N GLN A 79 1.52 8.72 18.65
CA GLN A 79 2.50 8.30 17.64
C GLN A 79 2.09 7.01 16.95
N VAL A 80 1.54 6.05 17.70
CA VAL A 80 1.01 4.81 17.12
C VAL A 80 -0.14 5.12 16.16
N VAL A 81 -1.08 5.98 16.57
CA VAL A 81 -2.18 6.41 15.69
C VAL A 81 -1.62 7.08 14.43
N SER A 82 -0.64 7.98 14.57
CA SER A 82 -0.02 8.65 13.42
C SER A 82 0.68 7.67 12.46
N ALA A 83 1.40 6.68 13.00
CA ALA A 83 2.06 5.64 12.22
C ALA A 83 1.06 4.73 11.49
N VAL A 84 -0.03 4.35 12.16
CA VAL A 84 -1.11 3.56 11.54
C VAL A 84 -1.79 4.34 10.43
N LEU A 85 -2.05 5.63 10.62
CA LEU A 85 -2.62 6.49 9.57
C LEU A 85 -1.69 6.60 8.36
N LEU A 86 -0.38 6.79 8.58
CA LEU A 86 0.61 6.79 7.49
C LEU A 86 0.65 5.46 6.74
N PHE A 87 0.63 4.34 7.48
CA PHE A 87 0.52 3.00 6.89
C PHE A 87 -0.75 2.86 6.05
N MET A 88 -1.91 3.26 6.57
CA MET A 88 -3.18 3.16 5.84
C MET A 88 -3.12 3.97 4.55
N VAL A 89 -2.67 5.22 4.60
CA VAL A 89 -2.55 6.06 3.40
C VAL A 89 -1.62 5.40 2.38
N TYR A 90 -0.43 4.96 2.81
CA TYR A 90 0.53 4.32 1.93
C TYR A 90 -0.02 3.03 1.30
N PHE A 91 -0.62 2.16 2.12
CA PHE A 91 -1.22 0.91 1.66
C PHE A 91 -2.35 1.13 0.65
N ASN A 92 -3.24 2.10 0.91
CA ASN A 92 -4.33 2.42 -0.02
C ASN A 92 -3.82 3.01 -1.34
N LEU A 93 -2.80 3.89 -1.30
CA LEU A 93 -2.18 4.41 -2.51
C LEU A 93 -1.52 3.30 -3.33
N LEU A 94 -0.88 2.34 -2.66
CA LEU A 94 -0.24 1.20 -3.30
C LEU A 94 -1.27 0.30 -3.99
N TYR A 95 -2.40 0.03 -3.33
CA TYR A 95 -3.51 -0.73 -3.90
C TYR A 95 -4.12 -0.02 -5.12
N THR A 96 -4.32 1.30 -5.02
CA THR A 96 -4.80 2.12 -6.14
C THR A 96 -3.82 2.08 -7.32
N ALA A 97 -2.52 2.19 -7.06
CA ALA A 97 -1.49 2.10 -8.10
C ALA A 97 -1.43 0.71 -8.75
N GLN A 98 -1.64 -0.36 -7.96
CA GLN A 98 -1.77 -1.73 -8.46
C GLN A 98 -2.96 -1.86 -9.40
N ASP A 99 -4.14 -1.34 -9.03
CA ASP A 99 -5.33 -1.38 -9.88
C ASP A 99 -5.12 -0.61 -11.18
N TRP A 100 -4.48 0.56 -11.12
CA TRP A 100 -4.12 1.34 -12.31
C TRP A 100 -3.14 0.60 -13.23
N LEU A 101 -2.14 -0.07 -12.67
CA LEU A 101 -1.22 -0.87 -13.46
C LEU A 101 -1.91 -2.09 -14.07
N ALA A 102 -2.69 -2.83 -13.28
CA ALA A 102 -3.40 -4.02 -13.73
C ALA A 102 -4.43 -3.72 -14.84
N SER A 103 -5.05 -2.54 -14.79
CA SER A 103 -5.97 -2.05 -15.83
C SER A 103 -5.27 -1.37 -17.02
N GLY A 104 -3.94 -1.28 -17.01
CA GLY A 104 -3.16 -0.66 -18.09
C GLY A 104 -3.24 0.88 -18.14
N GLN A 105 -3.72 1.53 -17.08
CA GLN A 105 -3.79 2.99 -16.97
C GLN A 105 -2.42 3.63 -16.69
N SER A 106 -1.48 2.87 -16.12
CA SER A 106 -0.10 3.33 -15.88
C SER A 106 0.91 2.43 -16.61
N PRO A 107 2.04 2.99 -17.07
CA PRO A 107 3.07 2.19 -17.71
C PRO A 107 3.79 1.31 -16.69
N ALA A 108 4.21 0.11 -17.11
CA ALA A 108 4.83 -0.88 -16.24
C ALA A 108 6.06 -0.38 -15.46
N TRP A 109 6.88 0.50 -16.07
CA TRP A 109 8.05 1.07 -15.39
C TRP A 109 7.70 2.03 -14.24
N LEU A 110 6.52 2.68 -14.31
CA LEU A 110 6.07 3.61 -13.28
C LEU A 110 5.30 2.86 -12.19
N GLY A 111 4.37 2.00 -12.60
CA GLY A 111 3.62 1.06 -11.77
C GLY A 111 3.37 1.53 -10.34
N LEU A 112 3.98 0.84 -9.37
CA LEU A 112 3.90 1.14 -7.94
C LEU A 112 5.09 1.97 -7.43
N ILE A 113 6.15 2.12 -8.22
CA ILE A 113 7.43 2.74 -7.80
C ILE A 113 7.26 4.19 -7.35
N TRP A 114 6.37 4.95 -7.99
CA TRP A 114 6.15 6.35 -7.64
C TRP A 114 5.60 6.53 -6.21
N VAL A 115 4.77 5.58 -5.73
CA VAL A 115 4.23 5.61 -4.36
C VAL A 115 5.37 5.42 -3.36
N HIS A 116 6.27 4.47 -3.63
CA HIS A 116 7.46 4.23 -2.81
C HIS A 116 8.40 5.45 -2.82
N GLY A 117 8.60 6.06 -3.98
CA GLY A 117 9.40 7.28 -4.11
C GLY A 117 8.83 8.43 -3.27
N LEU A 118 7.51 8.64 -3.33
CA LEU A 118 6.82 9.65 -2.53
C LEU A 118 6.96 9.37 -1.02
N ALA A 119 6.69 8.13 -0.58
CA ALA A 119 6.78 7.75 0.82
C ALA A 119 8.22 7.87 1.35
N ALA A 120 9.22 7.42 0.58
CA ALA A 120 10.63 7.54 0.92
C ALA A 120 11.07 9.01 1.00
N LEU A 121 10.61 9.85 0.09
CA LEU A 121 10.88 11.29 0.11
C LEU A 121 10.31 11.96 1.37
N LEU A 122 9.07 11.64 1.73
CA LEU A 122 8.44 12.13 2.96
C LEU A 122 9.21 11.67 4.21
N ALA A 123 9.59 10.39 4.27
CA ALA A 123 10.41 9.86 5.36
C ALA A 123 11.76 10.59 5.45
N PHE A 124 12.43 10.78 4.30
CA PHE A 124 13.71 11.51 4.23
C PHE A 124 13.60 12.95 4.73
N PHE A 125 12.59 13.70 4.28
CA PHE A 125 12.35 15.07 4.76
C PHE A 125 12.04 15.12 6.26
N ALA A 126 11.23 14.18 6.77
CA ALA A 126 10.93 14.08 8.19
C ALA A 126 12.19 13.81 9.03
N LEU A 127 13.06 12.89 8.58
CA LEU A 127 14.36 12.63 9.22
C LEU A 127 15.24 13.88 9.20
N ARG A 128 15.38 14.51 8.03
CA ARG A 128 16.21 15.70 7.85
C ARG A 128 15.78 16.84 8.77
N TRP A 129 14.48 17.10 8.85
CA TRP A 129 13.90 18.13 9.71
C TRP A 129 14.12 17.79 11.19
N ARG A 130 13.86 16.54 11.60
CA ARG A 130 13.89 16.14 13.01
C ARG A 130 15.30 16.05 13.60
N PHE A 131 16.27 15.61 12.80
CA PHE A 131 17.67 15.44 13.23
C PHE A 131 18.56 16.63 12.87
N ASN A 132 18.01 17.64 12.20
CA ASN A 132 18.73 18.84 11.76
C ASN A 132 20.08 18.47 11.12
N LEU A 133 20.05 17.49 10.19
CA LEU A 133 21.19 17.01 9.39
C LEU A 133 21.69 18.09 8.39
N GLY A 134 21.61 19.36 8.78
CA GLY A 134 22.43 20.42 8.21
C GLY A 134 23.86 20.21 8.65
N TRP A 135 24.80 20.53 7.75
CA TRP A 135 26.22 20.59 8.03
C TRP A 135 26.49 21.40 9.31
N ARG A 136 26.52 20.75 10.48
CA ARG A 136 27.34 21.18 11.61
C ARG A 136 28.78 20.84 11.23
N ALA A 137 29.26 21.46 10.16
CA ALA A 137 30.68 21.65 9.94
C ALA A 137 31.19 22.32 11.21
N ARG A 138 32.05 21.58 11.89
CA ARG A 138 32.70 21.93 13.14
C ARG A 138 33.20 23.36 13.02
N ARG A 139 32.57 24.31 13.72
CA ARG A 139 33.28 25.51 14.17
C ARG A 139 34.19 25.06 15.30
N SER A 140 35.27 24.37 14.95
CA SER A 140 36.46 24.25 15.78
C SER A 140 37.49 25.18 15.17
N GLY A 141 37.48 26.40 15.67
CA GLY A 141 38.36 27.47 15.22
C GLY A 141 38.43 28.58 16.25
N GLU A 142 38.66 28.22 17.52
CA GLU A 142 39.40 29.09 18.44
C GLU A 142 40.39 28.23 19.23
N PRO A 143 41.69 28.43 18.99
CA PRO A 143 42.69 28.48 20.02
C PRO A 143 43.13 29.94 20.16
N GLY A 144 43.11 30.44 21.39
CA GLY A 144 43.31 31.86 21.71
C GLY A 144 44.63 32.46 21.24
N ALA A 145 44.60 33.78 21.14
CA ALA A 145 45.71 34.71 21.36
C ALA A 145 45.10 36.05 21.79
#